data_AF-A0A9P1GP74-F1
#
_entry.id   AF-A0A9P1GP74-F1
#
_cell.length_a   1.000
_cell.length_b   1.000
_cell.length_c   1.000
_cell.angle_alpha   90.00
_cell.angle_beta   90.00
_cell.angle_gamma   90.00
#
_symmetry.space_group_name_H-M   'P 1'
#
loop_
_entity.id
_entity.type
_entity.pdbx_description
1 polymer ?
#
loop_
_entity_poly.entity_id
_entity_poly.type
_entity_poly.pdbx_seq_one_letter_code
_entity_poly.pdbx_strand_id
1 'polypeptide(L)'
;MENLAGPSFPRSSLRFQVVLHLDNWLTPALAAVVLFLLLVKPYFHRYPPGIALGEFLLMLLHPPVQALRSWFGTAGNKQERAAFMAVFLALSVWTVLVVGYFFLLQTCAIYLESILAGGALILAILEILEGGLAGSLFCDGFWEFGMVFIGFVASASSVALLVNLWPENALLFG
;
A
#
# COMPACT_ATOMS: atom_id res chain seq x y z
N MET A 1 -4.73 -38.05 29.01
CA MET A 1 -5.56 -36.85 29.14
C MET A 1 -5.54 -36.14 27.80
N GLU A 2 -6.42 -36.55 26.89
CA GLU A 2 -6.64 -35.85 25.62
C GLU A 2 -7.20 -34.46 25.93
N ASN A 3 -6.47 -33.42 25.54
CA ASN A 3 -6.95 -32.05 25.58
C ASN A 3 -8.13 -31.94 24.60
N LEU A 4 -9.34 -31.83 25.14
CA LEU A 4 -10.53 -31.36 24.42
C LEU A 4 -10.35 -29.87 24.15
N ALA A 5 -9.40 -29.51 23.29
CA ALA A 5 -9.43 -28.20 22.65
C ALA A 5 -10.69 -28.18 21.77
N GLY A 6 -11.73 -27.49 22.23
CA GLY A 6 -12.88 -27.18 21.38
C GLY A 6 -12.44 -26.50 20.09
N PRO A 7 -13.28 -26.44 19.05
CA PRO A 7 -12.89 -25.89 17.76
C PRO A 7 -12.32 -24.48 17.95
N SER A 8 -11.02 -24.32 17.69
CA SER A 8 -10.38 -23.01 17.65
C SER A 8 -10.94 -22.27 16.45
N PHE A 9 -11.73 -21.22 16.70
CA PHE A 9 -12.23 -20.38 15.63
C PHE A 9 -11.04 -19.74 14.90
N PRO A 10 -10.99 -19.81 13.56
CA PRO A 10 -9.93 -19.16 12.80
C PRO A 10 -9.97 -17.65 13.06
N ARG A 11 -8.81 -17.08 13.40
CA ARG A 11 -8.59 -15.64 13.60
C ARG A 11 -8.32 -14.92 12.29
N SER A 12 -8.08 -15.65 11.19
CA SER A 12 -7.87 -15.08 9.85
C SER A 12 -9.02 -14.17 9.40
N SER A 13 -8.72 -13.01 8.82
CA SER A 13 -9.71 -12.05 8.35
C SER A 13 -10.05 -12.24 6.87
N LEU A 14 -11.31 -12.55 6.56
CA LEU A 14 -11.80 -12.61 5.17
C LEU A 14 -11.82 -11.22 4.53
N ARG A 15 -12.21 -10.19 5.30
CA ARG A 15 -12.29 -8.81 4.80
C ARG A 15 -10.93 -8.34 4.29
N PHE A 16 -9.89 -8.56 5.09
CA PHE A 16 -8.51 -8.24 4.71
C PHE A 16 -8.09 -8.95 3.42
N GLN A 17 -8.44 -10.23 3.26
CA GLN A 17 -8.11 -11.01 2.06
C GLN A 17 -8.80 -10.47 0.81
N VAL A 18 -10.04 -9.97 0.92
CA VAL A 18 -10.77 -9.36 -0.19
C VAL A 18 -10.10 -8.06 -0.61
N VAL A 19 -9.72 -7.19 0.34
CA VAL A 19 -9.05 -5.92 -0.01
C VAL A 19 -7.71 -6.19 -0.69
N LEU A 20 -6.89 -7.10 -0.16
CA LEU A 20 -5.64 -7.56 -0.80
C LEU A 20 -5.86 -8.08 -2.23
N HIS A 21 -6.96 -8.80 -2.46
CA HIS A 21 -7.26 -9.29 -3.79
C HIS A 21 -7.57 -8.16 -4.77
N LEU A 22 -8.31 -7.13 -4.34
CA LEU A 22 -8.60 -5.97 -5.18
C LEU A 22 -7.33 -5.18 -5.49
N ASP A 23 -6.45 -4.96 -4.51
CA ASP A 23 -5.19 -4.24 -4.72
C ASP A 23 -4.24 -4.98 -5.68
N ASN A 24 -4.23 -6.32 -5.61
CA ASN A 24 -3.45 -7.16 -6.53
C ASN A 24 -3.86 -6.99 -8.01
N TRP A 25 -5.08 -6.53 -8.29
CA TRP A 25 -5.51 -6.20 -9.64
C TRP A 25 -5.29 -4.72 -9.96
N LEU A 26 -5.57 -3.84 -9.01
CA LEU A 26 -5.49 -2.40 -9.22
C LEU A 26 -4.04 -1.90 -9.35
N THR A 27 -3.13 -2.35 -8.50
CA THR A 27 -1.72 -1.93 -8.54
C THR A 27 -1.04 -2.23 -9.89
N PRO A 28 -1.09 -3.45 -10.46
CA PRO A 28 -0.48 -3.69 -11.77
C PRO A 28 -1.19 -2.93 -12.90
N ALA A 29 -2.51 -2.71 -12.81
CA ALA A 29 -3.22 -1.88 -13.77
C ALA A 29 -2.76 -0.42 -13.72
N LEU A 30 -2.64 0.17 -12.52
CA LEU A 30 -2.06 1.49 -12.30
C LEU A 30 -0.65 1.57 -12.86
N ALA A 31 0.21 0.60 -12.56
CA ALA A 31 1.58 0.58 -13.04
C ALA A 31 1.68 0.50 -14.57
N ALA A 32 0.88 -0.37 -15.21
CA ALA A 32 0.85 -0.48 -16.66
C ALA A 32 0.40 0.82 -17.34
N VAL A 33 -0.66 1.44 -16.82
CA VAL A 33 -1.18 2.71 -17.34
C VAL A 33 -0.16 3.83 -17.16
N VAL A 34 0.41 4.00 -15.98
CA VAL A 34 1.40 5.05 -15.70
C VAL A 34 2.67 4.84 -16.51
N LEU A 35 3.20 3.62 -16.59
CA LEU A 35 4.39 3.33 -17.40
C LEU A 35 4.15 3.66 -18.88
N PHE A 36 2.99 3.29 -19.42
CA PHE A 36 2.62 3.67 -20.79
C PHE A 36 2.53 5.20 -20.95
N LEU A 37 1.86 5.88 -20.02
CA LEU A 37 1.71 7.33 -20.07
C LEU A 37 3.02 8.08 -19.89
N LEU A 38 3.97 7.56 -19.11
CA LEU A 38 5.31 8.13 -18.97
C LEU A 38 6.14 8.05 -20.25
N LEU A 39 5.84 7.11 -21.16
CA LEU A 39 6.42 7.11 -22.50
C LEU A 39 5.77 8.17 -23.39
N VAL A 40 4.48 8.44 -23.23
CA VAL A 40 3.69 9.26 -24.16
C VAL A 40 3.67 10.75 -23.76
N LYS A 41 3.44 11.05 -22.48
CA LYS A 41 3.24 12.41 -21.97
C LYS A 41 4.41 13.36 -22.19
N PRO A 42 5.69 12.96 -22.10
CA PRO A 42 6.81 13.88 -22.34
C PRO A 42 6.83 14.46 -23.76
N TYR A 43 6.16 13.82 -24.72
CA TYR A 43 6.01 14.37 -26.07
C TYR A 43 4.97 15.49 -26.15
N PHE A 44 3.97 15.48 -25.27
CA PHE A 44 2.85 16.45 -25.28
C PHE A 44 3.01 17.54 -24.23
N HIS A 45 3.73 17.27 -23.14
CA HIS A 45 3.91 18.19 -22.01
C HIS A 45 5.39 18.49 -21.79
N ARG A 46 5.69 19.71 -21.33
CA ARG A 46 7.05 20.10 -20.97
C ARG A 46 7.45 19.46 -19.63
N TYR A 47 7.94 18.23 -19.69
CA TYR A 47 8.47 17.56 -18.51
C TYR A 47 9.83 18.17 -18.11
N PRO A 48 10.03 18.54 -16.83
CA PRO A 48 11.34 18.91 -16.34
C PRO A 48 12.36 17.78 -16.55
N PRO A 49 13.63 18.11 -16.88
CA PRO A 49 14.64 17.10 -17.15
C PRO A 49 14.88 16.22 -15.93
N GLY A 50 14.95 14.90 -16.14
CA GLY A 50 15.22 13.91 -15.09
C GLY A 50 14.00 13.47 -14.26
N ILE A 51 12.93 14.26 -14.18
CA ILE A 51 11.74 13.89 -13.39
C ILE A 51 11.01 12.71 -14.02
N ALA A 52 10.79 12.71 -15.34
CA ALA A 52 10.13 11.59 -16.03
C ALA A 52 10.85 10.25 -15.83
N LEU A 53 12.18 10.26 -15.79
CA LEU A 53 12.99 9.06 -15.52
C LEU A 53 12.81 8.61 -14.06
N GLY A 54 12.77 9.54 -13.10
CA GLY A 54 12.50 9.23 -11.70
C GLY A 54 11.12 8.59 -11.51
N GLU A 55 10.07 9.19 -12.09
CA GLU A 55 8.70 8.65 -12.06
C GLU A 55 8.66 7.25 -12.71
N PHE A 56 9.37 7.06 -13.83
CA PHE A 56 9.45 5.77 -14.50
C PHE A 56 10.11 4.69 -13.64
N LEU A 57 11.27 4.99 -13.04
CA LEU A 57 11.98 4.05 -12.18
C LEU A 57 11.17 3.73 -10.92
N LEU A 58 10.49 4.73 -10.34
CA LEU A 58 9.63 4.53 -9.18
C LEU A 58 8.48 3.58 -9.50
N MET A 59 7.79 3.79 -10.64
CA MET A 59 6.69 2.93 -11.06
C MET A 59 7.16 1.56 -11.56
N LEU A 60 8.39 1.44 -12.08
CA LEU A 60 8.98 0.14 -12.43
C LEU A 60 9.29 -0.71 -11.19
N LEU A 61 9.76 -0.07 -10.11
CA LEU A 61 10.08 -0.74 -8.85
C LEU A 61 8.83 -1.06 -8.00
N HIS A 62 7.74 -0.32 -8.19
CA HIS A 62 6.55 -0.46 -7.36
C HIS A 62 5.86 -1.83 -7.42
N PRO A 63 5.59 -2.45 -8.60
CA PRO A 63 4.92 -3.75 -8.67
C PRO A 63 5.69 -4.90 -7.99
N PRO A 64 7.02 -5.03 -8.14
CA PRO A 64 7.78 -6.02 -7.37
C PRO A 64 7.63 -5.88 -5.85
N VAL A 65 7.73 -4.65 -5.33
CA VAL A 65 7.53 -4.41 -3.88
C VAL A 65 6.11 -4.74 -3.47
N GLN A 66 5.12 -4.42 -4.32
CA GLN A 66 3.73 -4.73 -4.02
C GLN A 66 3.42 -6.22 -4.04
N ALA A 67 4.02 -6.97 -4.97
CA ALA A 67 3.91 -8.43 -5.01
C ALA A 67 4.45 -9.05 -3.71
N LEU A 68 5.60 -8.57 -3.22
CA LEU A 68 6.18 -9.03 -1.97
C LEU A 68 5.28 -8.67 -0.77
N ARG A 69 4.81 -7.42 -0.70
CA ARG A 69 3.89 -6.95 0.34
C ARG A 69 2.63 -7.81 0.38
N SER A 70 1.97 -7.97 -0.76
CA SER A 70 0.74 -8.76 -0.88
C SER A 70 0.93 -10.23 -0.51
N TRP A 71 2.08 -10.82 -0.87
CA TRP A 71 2.44 -12.16 -0.44
C TRP A 71 2.56 -12.26 1.08
N PHE A 72 3.27 -11.34 1.74
CA PHE A 72 3.37 -11.31 3.19
C PHE A 72 2.01 -11.10 3.87
N GLY A 73 1.16 -10.21 3.35
CA GLY A 73 -0.19 -10.00 3.86
C GLY A 73 -1.05 -11.26 3.75
N THR A 74 -1.05 -11.90 2.59
CA THR A 74 -1.82 -13.14 2.35
C THR A 74 -1.28 -14.30 3.19
N ALA A 75 0.04 -14.50 3.24
CA ALA A 75 0.67 -15.55 4.02
C ALA A 75 0.46 -15.32 5.53
N GLY A 76 0.63 -14.09 6.01
CA GLY A 76 0.43 -13.71 7.40
C GLY A 76 -1.00 -13.92 7.87
N ASN A 77 -1.98 -13.54 7.05
CA ASN A 77 -3.39 -13.75 7.36
C ASN A 77 -3.80 -15.23 7.38
N LYS A 78 -3.35 -16.02 6.40
CA LYS A 78 -3.69 -17.46 6.31
C LYS A 78 -3.01 -18.31 7.37
N GLN A 79 -1.79 -17.94 7.76
CA GLN A 79 -1.01 -18.66 8.78
C GLN A 79 -1.23 -18.09 10.18
N GLU A 80 -2.00 -17.00 10.33
CA GLU A 80 -2.21 -16.26 11.58
C GLU A 80 -0.88 -15.86 12.24
N ARG A 81 0.08 -15.35 11.46
CA ARG A 81 1.43 -15.01 11.95
C ARG A 81 1.64 -13.51 12.01
N ALA A 82 1.77 -12.99 13.24
CA ALA A 82 2.02 -11.57 13.50
C ALA A 82 3.30 -11.04 12.83
N ALA A 83 4.38 -11.83 12.78
CA ALA A 83 5.64 -11.41 12.15
C ALA A 83 5.47 -11.08 10.66
N PHE A 84 4.66 -11.83 9.91
CA PHE A 84 4.41 -11.56 8.50
C PHE A 84 3.53 -10.33 8.32
N MET A 85 2.56 -10.13 9.23
CA MET A 85 1.74 -8.92 9.27
C MET A 85 2.57 -7.66 9.57
N ALA A 86 3.60 -7.76 10.42
CA ALA A 86 4.51 -6.65 10.69
C ALA A 86 5.33 -6.25 9.44
N VAL A 87 5.86 -7.23 8.69
CA VAL A 87 6.58 -6.97 7.43
C VAL A 87 5.64 -6.38 6.38
N PHE A 88 4.42 -6.90 6.28
CA PHE A 88 3.37 -6.34 5.43
C PHE A 88 3.13 -4.86 5.72
N LEU A 89 2.93 -4.50 6.99
CA LEU A 89 2.69 -3.11 7.41
C LEU A 89 3.90 -2.20 7.14
N ALA A 90 5.12 -2.70 7.35
CA ALA A 90 6.33 -1.95 7.02
C ALA A 90 6.43 -1.66 5.52
N LEU A 91 6.14 -2.65 4.67
CA LEU A 91 6.12 -2.47 3.22
C LEU A 91 4.97 -1.56 2.75
N SER A 92 3.87 -1.46 3.50
CA SER A 92 2.79 -0.51 3.19
C SER A 92 3.23 0.95 3.25
N VAL A 93 4.33 1.29 3.96
CA VAL A 93 4.94 2.63 3.92
C VAL A 93 5.36 2.98 2.48
N TRP A 94 6.05 2.05 1.80
CA TRP A 94 6.45 2.24 0.41
C TRP A 94 5.24 2.45 -0.49
N THR A 95 4.22 1.61 -0.32
CA THR A 95 2.98 1.67 -1.11
C THR A 95 2.32 3.03 -0.99
N VAL A 96 2.11 3.49 0.25
CA VAL A 96 1.48 4.78 0.53
C VAL A 96 2.29 5.91 -0.10
N LEU A 97 3.61 5.94 0.11
CA LEU A 97 4.44 7.01 -0.44
C LEU A 97 4.44 7.05 -1.97
N VAL A 98 4.55 5.91 -2.64
CA VAL A 98 4.57 5.86 -4.11
C VAL A 98 3.20 6.20 -4.70
N VAL A 99 2.13 5.58 -4.21
CA VAL A 99 0.79 5.83 -4.73
C VAL A 99 0.35 7.26 -4.40
N GLY A 100 0.67 7.73 -3.20
CA GLY A 100 0.46 9.12 -2.79
C GLY A 100 1.22 10.12 -3.66
N TYR A 101 2.46 9.81 -4.04
CA TYR A 101 3.21 10.63 -4.99
C TYR A 101 2.47 10.74 -6.34
N PHE A 102 2.04 9.62 -6.93
CA PHE A 102 1.29 9.64 -8.20
C PHE A 102 -0.10 10.26 -8.08
N PHE A 103 -0.67 10.31 -6.88
CA PHE A 103 -1.96 10.95 -6.65
C PHE A 103 -1.84 12.48 -6.46
N LEU A 104 -0.80 12.96 -5.75
CA LEU A 104 -0.70 14.35 -5.29
C LEU A 104 0.36 15.19 -6.00
N LEU A 105 1.50 14.57 -6.30
CA LEU A 105 2.75 15.26 -6.63
C LEU A 105 3.16 15.05 -8.10
N GLN A 106 2.35 14.32 -8.87
CA GLN A 106 2.69 14.03 -10.26
C GLN A 106 2.72 15.30 -11.10
N THR A 107 3.81 15.48 -11.85
CA THR A 107 4.12 16.73 -12.58
C THR A 107 3.08 17.08 -13.66
N CYS A 108 2.51 16.06 -14.32
CA CYS A 108 1.42 16.22 -15.28
C CYS A 108 0.38 15.15 -15.02
N ALA A 109 -0.45 15.36 -13.99
CA ALA A 109 -1.53 14.45 -13.65
C ALA A 109 -2.63 14.47 -14.73
N ILE A 110 -2.99 13.29 -15.25
CA ILE A 110 -4.21 13.10 -16.05
C ILE A 110 -5.26 12.46 -15.15
N TYR A 111 -6.53 12.82 -15.32
CA TYR A 111 -7.66 12.30 -14.53
C TYR A 111 -7.63 10.78 -14.34
N LEU A 112 -7.26 10.02 -15.38
CA LEU A 112 -7.20 8.56 -15.30
C LEU A 112 -6.20 8.07 -14.25
N GLU A 113 -4.99 8.63 -14.19
CA GLU A 113 -3.99 8.20 -13.20
C GLU A 113 -4.38 8.65 -11.80
N SER A 114 -4.91 9.87 -11.66
CA SER A 114 -5.37 10.36 -10.35
C SER A 114 -6.50 9.48 -9.79
N ILE A 115 -7.42 9.00 -10.64
CA ILE A 115 -8.47 8.08 -10.21
C ILE A 115 -7.89 6.72 -9.80
N LEU A 116 -6.98 6.15 -10.60
CA LEU A 116 -6.37 4.86 -10.30
C LEU A 116 -5.49 4.93 -9.03
N ALA A 117 -4.68 5.99 -8.89
CA ALA A 117 -3.83 6.23 -7.74
C ALA A 117 -4.65 6.52 -6.48
N GLY A 118 -5.71 7.33 -6.57
CA GLY A 118 -6.63 7.56 -5.47
C GLY A 118 -7.33 6.28 -5.00
N GLY A 119 -7.78 5.45 -5.95
CA GLY A 119 -8.36 4.13 -5.65
C GLY A 119 -7.36 3.21 -4.94
N ALA A 120 -6.13 3.13 -5.44
CA ALA A 120 -5.06 2.33 -4.83
C ALA A 120 -4.69 2.84 -3.43
N LEU A 121 -4.71 4.16 -3.22
CA LEU A 121 -4.44 4.75 -1.91
C LEU A 121 -5.53 4.39 -0.89
N ILE A 122 -6.81 4.42 -1.30
CA ILE A 122 -7.93 4.01 -0.45
C ILE A 122 -7.79 2.54 -0.06
N LEU A 123 -7.47 1.65 -1.01
CA LEU A 123 -7.24 0.24 -0.72
C LEU A 123 -6.06 0.05 0.24
N ALA A 124 -4.94 0.76 0.02
CA ALA A 124 -3.77 0.70 0.89
C ALA A 124 -4.09 1.14 2.34
N ILE A 125 -4.91 2.19 2.52
CA ILE A 125 -5.35 2.64 3.84
C ILE A 125 -6.23 1.57 4.52
N LEU A 126 -7.20 1.01 3.80
CA LEU A 126 -8.05 -0.06 4.34
C LEU A 126 -7.23 -1.29 4.72
N GLU A 127 -6.23 -1.64 3.92
CA GLU A 127 -5.30 -2.72 4.18
C GLU A 127 -4.40 -2.48 5.39
N ILE A 128 -3.94 -1.25 5.62
CA ILE A 128 -3.17 -0.90 6.83
C ILE A 128 -4.05 -1.08 8.08
N LEU A 129 -5.31 -0.63 8.02
CA LEU A 129 -6.25 -0.76 9.13
C LEU A 129 -6.56 -2.24 9.43
N GLU A 130 -7.01 -2.98 8.42
CA GLU A 130 -7.35 -4.40 8.56
C GLU A 130 -6.12 -5.26 8.89
N GLY A 131 -4.96 -4.94 8.32
CA GLY A 131 -3.70 -5.63 8.58
C GLY A 131 -3.15 -5.36 9.99
N GLY A 132 -3.30 -4.13 10.50
CA GLY A 132 -2.97 -3.78 11.88
C GLY A 132 -3.87 -4.50 12.88
N LEU A 133 -5.19 -4.52 12.62
CA LEU A 133 -6.16 -5.24 13.44
C LEU A 133 -5.87 -6.74 13.45
N ALA A 134 -5.76 -7.38 12.27
CA ALA A 134 -5.46 -8.80 12.16
C ALA A 134 -4.11 -9.14 12.80
N GLY A 135 -3.06 -8.36 12.53
CA GLY A 135 -1.75 -8.54 13.15
C GLY A 135 -1.80 -8.48 14.68
N SER A 136 -2.56 -7.54 15.25
CA SER A 136 -2.71 -7.43 16.71
C SER A 136 -3.40 -8.63 17.35
N LEU A 137 -4.35 -9.26 16.64
CA LEU A 137 -5.05 -10.46 17.10
C LEU A 137 -4.20 -11.74 17.02
N PHE A 138 -3.18 -11.74 16.17
CA PHE A 138 -2.25 -12.86 16.00
C PHE A 138 -1.05 -12.82 16.95
N CYS A 139 -0.88 -11.75 17.72
CA CYS A 139 0.25 -11.61 18.62
C CYS A 139 0.07 -12.51 19.84
N ASP A 140 1.02 -13.43 20.06
CA ASP A 140 1.05 -14.27 21.27
C ASP A 140 2.00 -13.70 22.34
N GLY A 141 2.79 -12.68 22.00
CA GLY A 141 3.73 -12.05 22.93
C GLY A 141 3.99 -10.56 22.68
N PHE A 142 4.60 -9.91 23.67
CA PHE A 142 4.87 -8.46 23.65
C PHE A 142 5.78 -8.03 22.48
N TRP A 143 6.76 -8.85 22.11
CA TRP A 143 7.67 -8.53 20.99
C TRP A 143 6.96 -8.52 19.64
N GLU A 144 6.06 -9.47 19.41
CA GLU A 144 5.26 -9.52 18.18
C GLU A 144 4.32 -8.33 18.09
N PHE A 145 3.67 -8.00 19.20
CA PHE A 145 2.84 -6.81 19.30
C PHE A 145 3.65 -5.54 19.02
N GLY A 146 4.85 -5.41 19.59
CA GLY A 146 5.74 -4.29 19.34
C GLY A 146 6.09 -4.12 17.85
N MET A 147 6.42 -5.22 17.15
CA MET A 147 6.73 -5.18 15.71
C MET A 147 5.51 -4.76 14.87
N VAL A 148 4.33 -5.33 15.14
CA VAL A 148 3.09 -4.97 14.44
C VAL A 148 2.74 -3.51 14.70
N PHE A 149 2.85 -3.05 15.95
CA PHE A 149 2.57 -1.68 16.33
C PHE A 149 3.50 -0.68 15.63
N ILE A 150 4.80 -0.95 15.59
CA ILE A 150 5.78 -0.10 14.88
C ILE A 150 5.44 -0.03 13.38
N GLY A 151 5.16 -1.18 12.74
CA GLY A 151 4.78 -1.22 11.33
C GLY A 151 3.49 -0.44 11.05
N PHE A 152 2.48 -0.58 11.92
CA PHE A 152 1.23 0.16 11.82
C PHE A 152 1.45 1.67 11.99
N VAL A 153 2.20 2.10 13.01
CA VAL A 153 2.49 3.52 13.23
C VAL A 153 3.29 4.11 12.07
N ALA A 154 4.28 3.40 11.54
CA ALA A 154 5.07 3.86 10.40
C ALA A 154 4.20 4.06 9.15
N SER A 155 3.35 3.08 8.82
CA SER A 155 2.44 3.16 7.68
C SER A 155 1.36 4.23 7.88
N ALA A 156 0.74 4.32 9.06
CA ALA A 156 -0.21 5.39 9.37
C ALA A 156 0.44 6.79 9.31
N SER A 157 1.69 6.91 9.76
CA SER A 157 2.47 8.16 9.69
C SER A 157 2.75 8.56 8.23
N SER A 158 2.99 7.59 7.33
CA SER A 158 3.13 7.89 5.90
C SER A 158 1.83 8.41 5.27
N VAL A 159 0.67 7.91 5.70
CA VAL A 159 -0.64 8.43 5.29
C VAL A 159 -0.84 9.85 5.83
N ALA A 160 -0.54 10.07 7.12
CA ALA A 160 -0.64 11.39 7.73
C ALA A 160 0.28 12.41 7.04
N LEU A 161 1.48 12.00 6.64
CA LEU A 161 2.40 12.84 5.87
C LEU A 161 1.79 13.26 4.53
N LEU A 162 1.17 12.34 3.79
CA LEU A 162 0.47 12.68 2.54
C LEU A 162 -0.68 13.66 2.75
N VAL A 163 -1.47 13.48 3.82
CA VAL A 163 -2.58 14.38 4.15
C VAL A 163 -2.07 15.79 4.45
N ASN A 164 -0.92 15.92 5.12
CA ASN A 164 -0.31 17.22 5.38
C ASN A 164 0.26 17.87 4.11
N LEU A 165 0.73 17.08 3.15
CA LEU A 165 1.19 17.58 1.85
C LEU A 165 0.03 17.97 0.90
N TRP A 166 -1.18 17.48 1.14
CA TRP A 166 -2.36 17.78 0.29
C TRP A 166 -2.65 19.28 0.11
N PRO A 167 -2.85 20.09 1.18
CA PRO A 167 -3.29 21.48 1.05
C PRO A 167 -2.29 22.37 0.30
N GLU A 168 -0.99 22.08 0.38
CA GLU A 168 0.05 22.85 -0.33
C GLU A 168 -0.05 22.67 -1.85
N ASN A 169 -0.49 21.49 -2.30
CA ASN A 169 -0.55 21.14 -3.72
C ASN A 169 -1.92 21.45 -4.35
N ALA A 170 -3.00 21.44 -3.56
CA ALA A 170 -4.35 21.77 -4.05
C ALA A 170 -4.47 23.22 -4.54
N LEU A 171 -3.63 24.14 -4.05
CA LEU A 171 -3.62 25.56 -4.44
C LEU A 171 -2.80 25.85 -5.70
N LEU A 172 -2.02 24.90 -6.21
CA LEU A 172 -1.21 25.06 -7.43
C LEU A 172 -1.92 24.58 -8.69
N PHE A 173 -3.00 23.80 -8.54
CA PHE A 173 -3.78 23.21 -9.64
C PHE A 173 -5.27 23.61 -9.60
N GLY A 174 -5.66 24.54 -8.73
CA GLY A 174 -7.00 25.13 -8.61
C GLY A 174 -7.09 26.51 -9.25
#